data_AF-I0ERB8-F1
#
_entry.id   AF-I0ERB8-F1
#
_cell.length_a   1.000
_cell.length_b   1.000
_cell.length_c   1.000
_cell.angle_alpha   90.00
_cell.angle_beta   90.00
_cell.angle_gamma   90.00
#
_symmetry.space_group_name_H-M   'P 1'
#
loop_
_entity.id
_entity.type
_entity.pdbx_description
1 polymer ?
#
loop_
_entity_poly.entity_id
_entity_poly.type
_entity_poly.pdbx_seq_one_letter_code
_entity_poly.pdbx_strand_id
1 'polypeptide(L)'
;MQEIKILENLQKSLTLKESMLSYEMLGKSLSYNPYLPRAISKTKDYVFLTPGEIREKLLNESIDTECVIVNFKKLYEVGVPSVFDLEILGLLRRHASSFIIHDDFLMSHYQLLESVIQGSDGVILDEMLLKEDLKDMIEFALRLGLSVFVETKKASESLKALGVLAVLEKAPNSQNKKKIVFLD
;
A
#
# COMPACT_ATOMS: atom_id res chain seq x y z
N MET A 1 18.69 5.36 -15.01
CA MET A 1 18.50 6.82 -14.79
C MET A 1 17.11 7.13 -14.23
N GLN A 2 16.04 6.54 -14.78
CA GLN A 2 14.67 6.73 -14.27
C GLN A 2 14.45 6.14 -12.87
N GLU A 3 14.93 4.92 -12.60
CA GLU A 3 14.83 4.28 -11.26
C GLU A 3 15.56 5.06 -10.16
N ILE A 4 16.76 5.58 -10.45
CA ILE A 4 17.53 6.39 -9.50
C ILE A 4 16.73 7.65 -9.09
N LYS A 5 16.12 8.32 -10.07
CA LYS A 5 15.31 9.51 -9.82
C LYS A 5 14.06 9.21 -8.99
N ILE A 6 13.41 8.06 -9.21
CA ILE A 6 12.27 7.60 -8.41
C ILE A 6 12.70 7.43 -6.94
N LEU A 7 13.83 6.77 -6.71
CA LEU A 7 14.34 6.54 -5.35
C LEU A 7 14.73 7.85 -4.65
N GLU A 8 15.34 8.79 -5.37
CA GLU A 8 15.63 10.13 -4.86
C GLU A 8 14.36 10.90 -4.48
N ASN A 9 13.31 10.82 -5.31
CA ASN A 9 12.02 11.45 -5.01
C ASN A 9 11.36 10.81 -3.78
N LEU A 10 11.47 9.48 -3.64
CA LEU A 10 10.98 8.75 -2.48
C LEU A 10 11.69 9.17 -1.19
N GLN A 11 13.01 9.25 -1.20
CA GLN A 11 13.79 9.71 -0.04
C GLN A 11 13.41 11.14 0.36
N LYS A 12 13.30 12.06 -0.62
CA LYS A 12 12.84 13.43 -0.36
C LYS A 12 11.44 13.48 0.25
N SER A 13 10.52 12.66 -0.25
CA SER A 13 9.16 12.56 0.28
C SER A 13 9.16 12.09 1.74
N LEU A 14 9.96 11.07 2.07
CA LEU A 14 10.10 10.54 3.43
C LEU A 14 10.67 11.60 4.38
N THR A 15 11.75 12.29 4.00
CA THR A 15 12.32 13.35 4.83
C THR A 15 11.31 14.47 5.12
N LEU A 16 10.51 14.86 4.11
CA LEU A 16 9.47 15.87 4.29
C LEU A 16 8.38 15.40 5.27
N LYS A 17 7.88 14.17 5.10
CA LYS A 17 6.84 13.59 5.95
C LYS A 17 7.30 13.44 7.41
N GLU A 18 8.48 12.86 7.62
CA GLU A 18 9.05 12.66 8.97
C GLU A 18 9.33 14.00 9.69
N SER A 19 9.65 15.06 8.95
CA SER A 19 9.82 16.40 9.51
C SER A 19 8.52 17.05 9.99
N MET A 20 7.39 16.68 9.37
CA MET A 20 6.06 17.17 9.77
C MET A 20 5.46 16.33 10.90
N LEU A 21 5.63 15.02 10.84
CA LEU A 21 5.11 14.08 11.83
C LEU A 21 6.14 12.98 12.08
N SER A 22 6.73 12.97 13.26
CA SER A 22 7.76 11.99 13.60
C SER A 22 7.19 10.58 13.79
N TYR A 23 8.04 9.57 13.63
CA TYR A 23 7.69 8.16 13.86
C TYR A 23 7.03 7.91 15.23
N GLU A 24 7.55 8.52 16.29
CA GLU A 24 6.99 8.38 17.64
C GLU A 24 5.58 8.98 17.77
N MET A 25 5.38 10.17 17.18
CA MET A 25 4.07 10.83 17.19
C MET A 25 3.05 10.08 16.35
N LEU A 26 3.49 9.51 15.23
CA LEU A 26 2.70 8.63 14.38
C LEU A 26 2.24 7.40 15.18
N GLY A 27 3.16 6.73 15.87
CA GLY A 27 2.83 5.58 16.74
C GLY A 27 1.86 5.93 17.87
N LYS A 28 2.01 7.08 18.52
CA LYS A 28 1.07 7.57 19.55
C LYS A 28 -0.35 7.83 19.00
N SER A 29 -0.45 8.15 17.71
CA SER A 29 -1.73 8.47 17.06
C SER A 29 -2.55 7.22 16.73
N LEU A 30 -1.95 6.02 16.74
CA LEU A 30 -2.63 4.78 16.41
C LEU A 30 -3.84 4.47 17.30
N SER A 31 -3.77 4.79 18.60
CA SER A 31 -4.88 4.55 19.53
C SER A 31 -6.13 5.38 19.22
N TYR A 32 -5.96 6.47 18.45
CA TYR A 32 -7.04 7.34 18.01
C TYR A 32 -7.46 7.08 16.55
N ASN A 33 -7.04 5.95 15.95
CA ASN A 33 -7.43 5.61 14.58
C ASN A 33 -8.97 5.49 14.51
N PRO A 34 -9.66 6.35 13.72
CA PRO A 34 -11.11 6.36 13.67
C PRO A 34 -11.70 5.17 12.87
N TYR A 35 -10.85 4.38 12.22
CA TYR A 35 -11.26 3.36 11.28
C TYR A 35 -11.29 1.97 11.92
N LEU A 36 -12.45 1.32 11.88
CA LEU A 36 -12.56 -0.10 12.24
C LEU A 36 -11.87 -0.97 11.19
N PRO A 37 -11.10 -2.01 11.55
CA PRO A 37 -10.50 -2.93 10.59
C PRO A 37 -11.55 -3.60 9.68
N ARG A 38 -11.25 -3.76 8.39
CA ARG A 38 -12.06 -4.56 7.46
C ARG A 38 -11.38 -5.89 7.18
N ALA A 39 -12.17 -6.92 6.89
CA ALA A 39 -11.67 -8.21 6.48
C ALA A 39 -11.85 -8.37 4.97
N ILE A 40 -10.90 -9.04 4.31
CA ILE A 40 -11.00 -9.41 2.91
C ILE A 40 -11.40 -10.89 2.80
N SER A 41 -12.46 -11.17 2.03
CA SER A 41 -12.72 -12.52 1.52
C SER A 41 -11.74 -12.79 0.36
N LYS A 42 -11.42 -14.05 0.02
CA LYS A 42 -10.60 -14.39 -1.16
C LYS A 42 -11.34 -14.03 -2.46
N THR A 43 -11.51 -12.74 -2.71
CA THR A 43 -12.33 -12.18 -3.78
C THR A 43 -11.52 -11.98 -5.05
N LYS A 44 -12.22 -12.07 -6.17
CA LYS A 44 -11.69 -11.73 -7.49
C LYS A 44 -12.09 -10.33 -7.94
N ASP A 45 -12.94 -9.65 -7.16
CA ASP A 45 -13.40 -8.29 -7.44
C ASP A 45 -12.46 -7.27 -6.80
N TYR A 46 -11.42 -6.91 -7.55
CA TYR A 46 -10.46 -5.88 -7.17
C TYR A 46 -10.16 -4.95 -8.34
N VAL A 47 -9.90 -3.68 -8.02
CA VAL A 47 -9.50 -2.67 -9.00
C VAL A 47 -8.20 -1.98 -8.58
N PHE A 48 -7.34 -1.70 -9.56
CA PHE A 48 -6.16 -0.83 -9.36
C PHE A 48 -6.53 0.58 -9.77
N LEU A 49 -6.39 1.54 -8.86
CA LEU A 49 -6.64 2.96 -9.12
C LEU A 49 -5.47 3.79 -8.63
N THR A 50 -5.18 4.88 -9.33
CA THR A 50 -4.26 5.92 -8.89
C THR A 50 -4.99 6.94 -8.01
N PRO A 51 -4.27 7.72 -7.18
CA PRO A 51 -4.86 8.81 -6.41
C PRO A 51 -5.68 9.80 -7.26
N GLY A 52 -5.26 10.06 -8.51
CA GLY A 52 -6.00 10.91 -9.44
C GLY A 52 -7.35 10.31 -9.85
N GLU A 53 -7.36 9.04 -10.24
CA GLU A 53 -8.59 8.33 -10.63
C GLU A 53 -9.57 8.19 -9.46
N ILE A 54 -9.07 8.01 -8.23
CA ILE A 54 -9.93 7.97 -7.03
C ILE A 54 -10.59 9.33 -6.80
N ARG A 55 -9.83 10.43 -6.91
CA ARG A 55 -10.39 11.78 -6.76
C ARG A 55 -11.51 12.03 -7.77
N GLU A 56 -11.29 11.65 -9.02
CA GLU A 56 -12.31 11.78 -10.07
C GLU A 56 -13.55 10.91 -9.78
N LYS A 57 -13.33 9.63 -9.42
CA LYS A 57 -14.43 8.71 -9.10
C LYS A 57 -15.25 9.20 -7.92
N LEU A 58 -14.62 9.59 -6.80
CA LEU A 58 -15.33 10.06 -5.61
C LEU A 58 -16.17 11.32 -5.86
N LEU A 59 -15.85 12.12 -6.87
CA LEU A 59 -16.65 13.30 -7.26
C LEU A 59 -17.85 12.94 -8.12
N ASN A 60 -17.75 11.89 -8.94
CA ASN A 60 -18.70 11.60 -10.02
C ASN A 60 -19.54 10.33 -9.82
N GLU A 61 -19.05 9.35 -9.06
CA GLU A 61 -19.57 7.98 -8.97
C GLU A 61 -19.34 7.35 -7.58
N SER A 62 -20.13 6.32 -7.23
CA SER A 62 -19.83 5.45 -6.08
C SER A 62 -18.86 4.34 -6.48
N ILE A 63 -17.82 4.11 -5.68
CA ILE A 63 -16.92 2.97 -5.84
C ILE A 63 -17.58 1.75 -5.21
N ASP A 64 -18.15 0.88 -6.04
CA ASP A 64 -18.83 -0.36 -5.63
C ASP A 64 -17.99 -1.58 -6.01
N THR A 65 -16.80 -1.69 -5.41
CA THR A 65 -15.91 -2.86 -5.58
C THR A 65 -15.52 -3.39 -4.21
N GLU A 66 -15.35 -4.71 -4.07
CA GLU A 66 -14.98 -5.31 -2.79
C GLU A 66 -13.57 -4.89 -2.33
N CYS A 67 -12.63 -4.76 -3.25
CA CYS A 67 -11.26 -4.35 -2.95
C CYS A 67 -10.74 -3.26 -3.90
N VAL A 68 -10.09 -2.24 -3.33
CA VAL A 68 -9.43 -1.16 -4.08
C VAL A 68 -7.95 -1.14 -3.73
N ILE A 69 -7.12 -1.25 -4.75
CA ILE A 69 -5.67 -1.15 -4.64
C ILE A 69 -5.26 0.22 -5.14
N VAL A 70 -4.77 1.06 -4.22
CA VAL A 70 -4.37 2.42 -4.52
C VAL A 70 -2.88 2.45 -4.85
N ASN A 71 -2.55 2.74 -6.11
CA ASN A 71 -1.20 2.73 -6.62
C ASN A 71 -0.59 4.15 -6.64
N PHE A 72 0.37 4.38 -5.74
CA PHE A 72 1.10 5.65 -5.59
C PHE A 72 2.40 5.69 -6.40
N LYS A 73 2.89 4.56 -6.89
CA LYS A 73 4.21 4.44 -7.54
C LYS A 73 4.39 5.42 -8.70
N LYS A 74 3.33 5.68 -9.48
CA LYS A 74 3.34 6.65 -10.60
C LYS A 74 3.63 8.09 -10.18
N LEU A 75 3.33 8.49 -8.94
CA LEU A 75 3.58 9.86 -8.48
C LEU A 75 5.09 10.17 -8.46
N TYR A 76 5.91 9.18 -8.12
CA TYR A 76 7.37 9.32 -8.06
C TYR A 76 8.02 9.46 -9.43
N GLU A 77 7.35 9.01 -10.50
CA GLU A 77 7.79 9.24 -11.88
C GLU A 77 7.63 10.70 -12.29
N VAL A 78 6.58 11.37 -11.80
CA VAL A 78 6.28 12.78 -12.06
C VAL A 78 7.15 13.69 -11.20
N GLY A 79 7.31 13.38 -9.91
CA GLY A 79 8.06 14.22 -8.98
C GLY A 79 8.05 13.71 -7.54
N VAL A 80 8.32 14.60 -6.59
CA VAL A 80 8.16 14.30 -5.16
C VAL A 80 6.67 14.41 -4.83
N PRO A 81 5.99 13.34 -4.37
CA PRO A 81 4.58 13.42 -4.00
C PRO A 81 4.35 14.41 -2.86
N SER A 82 3.17 15.01 -2.85
CA SER A 82 2.73 15.86 -1.75
C SER A 82 2.49 15.03 -0.49
N VAL A 83 2.70 15.63 0.68
CA VAL A 83 2.35 15.00 1.96
C VAL A 83 0.85 14.67 2.03
N PHE A 84 0.02 15.47 1.36
CA PHE A 84 -1.43 15.30 1.29
C PHE A 84 -1.88 14.22 0.31
N ASP A 85 -1.02 13.71 -0.58
CA ASP A 85 -1.45 12.70 -1.55
C ASP A 85 -1.95 11.43 -0.86
N LEU A 86 -1.36 11.07 0.30
CA LEU A 86 -1.74 9.89 1.06
C LEU A 86 -3.12 10.00 1.72
N GLU A 87 -3.65 11.22 1.94
CA GLU A 87 -4.98 11.44 2.53
C GLU A 87 -6.11 10.87 1.67
N ILE A 88 -5.83 10.58 0.39
CA ILE A 88 -6.80 9.91 -0.49
C ILE A 88 -7.24 8.55 0.05
N LEU A 89 -6.38 7.85 0.80
CA LEU A 89 -6.72 6.61 1.48
C LEU A 89 -7.79 6.86 2.56
N GLY A 90 -7.60 7.90 3.37
CA GLY A 90 -8.54 8.30 4.40
C GLY A 90 -9.88 8.79 3.83
N LEU A 91 -9.84 9.51 2.70
CA LEU A 91 -11.05 9.88 1.96
C LEU A 91 -11.78 8.64 1.43
N LEU A 92 -11.07 7.75 0.73
CA LEU A 92 -11.65 6.51 0.23
C LEU A 92 -12.25 5.68 1.38
N ARG A 93 -11.56 5.61 2.52
CA ARG A 93 -12.02 4.89 3.71
C ARG A 93 -13.37 5.39 4.22
N ARG A 94 -13.61 6.70 4.17
CA ARG A 94 -14.86 7.34 4.63
C ARG A 94 -16.02 7.16 3.64
N HIS A 95 -15.72 7.01 2.36
CA HIS A 95 -16.72 7.03 1.29
C HIS A 95 -16.98 5.68 0.62
N ALA A 96 -16.13 4.68 0.84
CA ALA A 96 -16.30 3.33 0.33
C ALA A 96 -16.21 2.29 1.45
N SER A 97 -16.99 1.22 1.35
CA SER A 97 -16.90 0.03 2.22
C SER A 97 -15.83 -0.97 1.78
N SER A 98 -15.17 -0.72 0.64
CA SER A 98 -14.15 -1.58 0.07
C SER A 98 -12.97 -1.84 1.00
N PHE A 99 -12.36 -3.01 0.89
CA PHE A 99 -11.05 -3.29 1.48
C PHE A 99 -9.97 -2.48 0.74
N ILE A 100 -9.15 -1.72 1.47
CA ILE A 100 -8.18 -0.78 0.86
C ILE A 100 -6.76 -1.33 0.99
N ILE A 101 -6.09 -1.48 -0.15
CA ILE A 101 -4.69 -1.88 -0.22
C ILE A 101 -3.84 -0.71 -0.68
N HIS A 102 -2.80 -0.39 0.09
CA HIS A 102 -1.80 0.61 -0.25
C HIS A 102 -0.65 0.00 -1.07
N ASP A 103 -0.56 0.33 -2.36
CA ASP A 103 0.54 -0.06 -3.26
C ASP A 103 1.48 1.13 -3.48
N ASP A 104 2.63 1.08 -2.80
CA ASP A 104 3.67 2.11 -2.85
C ASP A 104 5.07 1.47 -2.76
N PHE A 105 6.13 2.27 -2.88
CA PHE A 105 7.50 1.85 -2.60
C PHE A 105 7.76 1.88 -1.08
N LEU A 106 7.26 0.86 -0.39
CA LEU A 106 7.38 0.70 1.06
C LEU A 106 8.77 0.16 1.44
N MET A 107 9.57 0.99 2.12
CA MET A 107 10.95 0.69 2.54
C MET A 107 11.19 0.90 4.04
N SER A 108 10.22 1.41 4.79
CA SER A 108 10.37 1.67 6.22
C SER A 108 9.10 1.42 7.02
N HIS A 109 9.27 1.12 8.32
CA HIS A 109 8.19 1.02 9.29
C HIS A 109 7.35 2.30 9.40
N TYR A 110 7.95 3.46 9.16
CA TYR A 110 7.25 4.74 9.12
C TYR A 110 6.11 4.72 8.11
N GLN A 111 6.36 4.26 6.88
CA GLN A 111 5.34 4.19 5.82
C GLN A 111 4.23 3.17 6.16
N LEU A 112 4.57 2.08 6.84
CA LEU A 112 3.56 1.10 7.30
C LEU A 112 2.63 1.71 8.35
N LEU A 113 3.17 2.48 9.30
CA LEU A 113 2.36 3.24 10.25
C LEU A 113 1.47 4.28 9.55
N GLU A 114 2.01 5.00 8.56
CA GLU A 114 1.24 5.96 7.77
C GLU A 114 0.04 5.27 7.08
N SER A 115 0.28 4.08 6.52
CA SER A 115 -0.75 3.28 5.84
C SER A 115 -1.94 2.97 6.75
N VAL A 116 -1.66 2.56 8.00
CA VAL A 116 -2.69 2.22 9.00
C VAL A 116 -3.49 3.45 9.41
N ILE A 117 -2.80 4.55 9.71
CA ILE A 117 -3.45 5.79 10.17
C ILE A 117 -4.34 6.39 9.09
N GLN A 118 -3.95 6.22 7.83
CA GLN A 118 -4.75 6.65 6.69
C GLN A 118 -5.86 5.66 6.31
N GLY A 119 -6.04 4.58 7.07
CA GLY A 119 -7.18 3.68 6.95
C GLY A 119 -7.03 2.56 5.92
N SER A 120 -5.79 2.21 5.58
CA SER A 120 -5.52 1.01 4.77
C SER A 120 -5.76 -0.25 5.57
N ASP A 121 -6.29 -1.29 4.92
CA ASP A 121 -6.43 -2.62 5.53
C ASP A 121 -5.27 -3.56 5.13
N GLY A 122 -4.56 -3.24 4.05
CA GLY A 122 -3.42 -4.00 3.59
C GLY A 122 -2.39 -3.18 2.84
N VAL A 123 -1.24 -3.81 2.60
CA VAL A 123 -0.08 -3.21 1.92
C VAL A 123 0.54 -4.17 0.93
N ILE A 124 1.16 -3.63 -0.12
CA ILE A 124 1.96 -4.40 -1.07
C ILE A 124 3.44 -4.14 -0.84
N LEU A 125 4.17 -5.19 -0.45
CA LEU A 125 5.61 -5.15 -0.28
C LEU A 125 6.30 -5.69 -1.54
N ASP A 126 7.37 -5.05 -1.99
CA ASP A 126 8.15 -5.49 -3.16
C ASP A 126 9.38 -6.27 -2.67
N GLU A 127 9.45 -7.55 -3.04
CA GLU A 127 10.56 -8.44 -2.64
C GLU A 127 11.91 -7.97 -3.19
N MET A 128 11.96 -7.41 -4.41
CA MET A 128 13.22 -6.93 -5.00
C MET A 128 13.70 -5.63 -4.37
N LEU A 129 12.76 -4.80 -3.90
CA LEU A 129 13.08 -3.55 -3.21
C LEU A 129 13.62 -3.83 -1.80
N LEU A 130 12.93 -4.68 -1.03
CA LEU A 130 13.22 -4.92 0.38
C LEU A 130 14.31 -5.96 0.62
N LYS A 131 14.44 -6.97 -0.25
CA LYS A 131 15.46 -8.02 -0.15
C LYS A 131 15.51 -8.63 1.26
N GLU A 132 16.61 -8.45 2.01
CA GLU A 132 16.80 -8.91 3.38
C GLU A 132 15.79 -8.34 4.39
N ASP A 133 15.29 -7.13 4.16
CA ASP A 133 14.36 -6.44 5.07
C ASP A 133 12.91 -6.90 4.89
N LEU A 134 12.62 -7.72 3.87
CA LEU A 134 11.26 -8.15 3.56
C LEU A 134 10.59 -8.84 4.75
N LYS A 135 11.32 -9.72 5.45
CA LYS A 135 10.79 -10.45 6.59
C LYS A 135 10.39 -9.51 7.74
N ASP A 136 11.25 -8.56 8.08
CA ASP A 136 10.98 -7.59 9.16
C ASP A 136 9.76 -6.72 8.83
N MET A 137 9.69 -6.24 7.59
CA MET A 137 8.55 -5.46 7.10
C MET A 137 7.23 -6.24 7.10
N ILE A 138 7.25 -7.53 6.71
CA ILE A 138 6.07 -8.41 6.80
C ILE A 138 5.63 -8.53 8.26
N GLU A 139 6.55 -8.90 9.16
CA GLU A 139 6.24 -9.10 10.57
C GLU A 139 5.72 -7.82 11.23
N PHE A 140 6.29 -6.66 10.90
CA PHE A 140 5.85 -5.38 11.42
C PHE A 140 4.46 -5.01 10.90
N ALA A 141 4.19 -5.17 9.60
CA ALA A 141 2.86 -4.93 9.03
C ALA A 141 1.79 -5.81 9.68
N LEU A 142 2.09 -7.10 9.90
CA LEU A 142 1.18 -8.02 10.57
C LEU A 142 0.92 -7.63 12.04
N ARG A 143 1.93 -7.16 12.78
CA ARG A 143 1.75 -6.64 14.15
C ARG A 143 0.83 -5.42 14.19
N LEU A 144 0.80 -4.63 13.12
CA LEU A 144 -0.11 -3.50 12.98
C LEU A 144 -1.52 -3.90 12.53
N GLY A 145 -1.76 -5.18 12.22
CA GLY A 145 -3.04 -5.68 11.73
C GLY A 145 -3.28 -5.46 10.23
N LEU A 146 -2.24 -5.10 9.46
CA LEU A 146 -2.34 -4.99 8.01
C LEU A 146 -2.30 -6.38 7.37
N SER A 147 -3.14 -6.60 6.36
CA SER A 147 -2.98 -7.74 5.45
C SER A 147 -1.82 -7.51 4.50
N VAL A 148 -0.91 -8.47 4.40
CA VAL A 148 0.31 -8.32 3.62
C VAL A 148 0.21 -9.05 2.29
N PHE A 149 0.49 -8.32 1.22
CA PHE A 149 0.62 -8.81 -0.15
C PHE A 149 2.07 -8.62 -0.60
N VAL A 150 2.61 -9.56 -1.38
CA VAL A 150 4.00 -9.46 -1.87
C VAL A 150 4.05 -9.47 -3.38
N GLU A 151 4.67 -8.47 -3.96
CA GLU A 151 5.04 -8.44 -5.37
C GLU A 151 6.34 -9.22 -5.56
N THR A 152 6.27 -10.35 -6.28
CA THR A 152 7.42 -11.22 -6.57
C THR A 152 7.36 -11.77 -8.00
N LYS A 153 8.51 -12.21 -8.52
CA LYS A 153 8.61 -12.96 -9.78
C LYS A 153 8.06 -14.38 -9.65
N LYS A 154 8.08 -14.97 -8.45
CA LYS A 154 7.70 -16.36 -8.24
C LYS A 154 7.18 -16.56 -6.81
N ALA A 155 5.94 -17.02 -6.68
CA ALA A 155 5.41 -17.43 -5.39
C ALA A 155 6.28 -18.52 -4.74
N SER A 156 6.58 -18.36 -3.46
CA SER A 156 7.38 -19.30 -2.66
C SER A 156 6.62 -19.69 -1.39
N GLU A 157 6.80 -20.93 -0.96
CA GLU A 157 6.15 -21.48 0.23
C GLU A 157 6.60 -20.76 1.52
N SER A 158 7.79 -20.17 1.50
CA SER A 158 8.30 -19.33 2.60
C SER A 158 7.46 -18.08 2.85
N LEU A 159 6.89 -17.46 1.82
CA LEU A 159 6.03 -16.27 2.00
C LEU A 159 4.72 -16.64 2.70
N LYS A 160 4.17 -17.81 2.39
CA LYS A 160 2.99 -18.34 3.08
C LYS A 160 3.27 -18.54 4.57
N ALA A 161 4.42 -19.14 4.92
CA ALA A 161 4.80 -19.36 6.31
C ALA A 161 4.98 -18.07 7.12
N LEU A 162 5.27 -16.95 6.44
CA LEU A 162 5.39 -15.63 7.06
C LEU A 162 4.05 -14.89 7.23
N GLY A 163 2.93 -15.49 6.83
CA GLY A 163 1.60 -14.87 6.95
C GLY A 163 1.24 -13.93 5.80
N VAL A 164 1.96 -13.99 4.67
CA VAL A 164 1.57 -13.29 3.44
C VAL A 164 0.26 -13.88 2.93
N LEU A 165 -0.72 -13.01 2.65
CA LEU A 165 -2.05 -13.41 2.23
C LEU A 165 -2.11 -13.79 0.75
N ALA A 166 -1.44 -13.02 -0.09
CA ALA A 166 -1.40 -13.24 -1.53
C ALA A 166 -0.15 -12.65 -2.18
N VAL A 167 0.17 -13.17 -3.35
CA VAL A 167 1.28 -12.72 -4.18
C VAL A 167 0.74 -12.00 -5.42
N LEU A 168 1.40 -10.91 -5.81
CA LEU A 168 1.17 -10.24 -7.08
C LEU A 168 2.23 -10.69 -8.07
N GLU A 169 1.81 -11.52 -9.02
CA GLU A 169 2.68 -11.93 -10.12
C GLU A 169 2.64 -10.86 -11.22
N LYS A 170 3.82 -10.37 -11.62
CA LYS A 170 3.95 -9.53 -12.82
C LYS A 170 3.61 -10.38 -14.04
N ALA A 171 2.50 -10.10 -14.71
CA ALA A 171 2.17 -10.77 -15.95
C ALA A 171 3.26 -10.49 -17.01
N PRO A 172 3.76 -11.50 -17.73
CA PRO A 172 4.91 -11.34 -18.64
C PRO A 172 4.67 -10.35 -19.79
N ASN A 173 3.42 -10.01 -20.13
CA ASN A 173 3.07 -9.21 -21.31
C ASN A 173 2.18 -7.97 -21.05
N SER A 174 2.09 -7.45 -19.83
CA SER A 174 1.33 -6.22 -19.57
C SER A 174 1.88 -5.44 -18.38
N GLN A 175 2.37 -4.22 -18.63
CA GLN A 175 2.86 -3.29 -17.60
C GLN A 175 1.79 -2.89 -16.57
N ASN A 176 0.49 -3.18 -16.81
CA ASN A 176 -0.62 -2.74 -15.96
C ASN A 176 -1.54 -3.86 -15.44
N LYS A 177 -1.26 -5.14 -15.72
CA LYS A 177 -2.09 -6.25 -15.19
C LYS A 177 -1.27 -7.14 -14.26
N LYS A 178 -1.28 -6.80 -12.97
CA LYS A 178 -0.85 -7.71 -11.91
C LYS A 178 -2.01 -8.65 -11.58
N LYS A 179 -1.71 -9.94 -11.45
CA LYS A 179 -2.70 -10.93 -11.00
C LYS A 179 -2.45 -11.21 -9.53
N ILE A 180 -3.49 -11.10 -8.70
CA ILE A 180 -3.42 -11.52 -7.30
C ILE A 180 -3.63 -13.04 -7.24
N VAL A 181 -2.68 -13.73 -6.62
CA VAL A 181 -2.72 -15.17 -6.34
C VAL A 181 -2.74 -15.33 -4.83
N PHE A 182 -3.91 -15.64 -4.27
CA PHE A 182 -4.05 -15.94 -2.85
C PHE A 182 -3.27 -17.20 -2.50
N LEU A 183 -2.56 -17.16 -1.38
CA LEU A 183 -1.86 -18.32 -0.84
C LEU A 183 -2.91 -19.11 -0.02
N ASP A 184 -3.27 -20.30 -0.50
CA ASP A 184 -4.02 -21.31 0.25
C ASP A 184 -3.11 -21.99 1.25
#